data_AF-A0A438CKG0-F1
#
_entry.id   AF-A0A438CKG0-F1
#
_cell.length_a   1.000
_cell.length_b   1.000
_cell.length_c   1.000
_cell.angle_alpha   90.00
_cell.angle_beta   90.00
_cell.angle_gamma   90.00
#
_symmetry.space_group_name_H-M   'P 1'
#
loop_
_entity.id
_entity.type
_entity.pdbx_description
1 polymer ?
#
loop_
_entity_poly.entity_id
_entity_poly.type
_entity_poly.pdbx_seq_one_letter_code
_entity_poly.pdbx_strand_id
1 'polypeptide(L)'
;MLVEVAPWYAHIANYLVTGEVPILCDQIIRKCVPEEEQQGILSHCHENACGGHFASQKTTMRVLQSGFCWPSLFKDAHTMCKSCDRCQRLGKLTRRNMMPLNPILIVDLFYVWGIDFMDHSLCLLATLTSWWE
;
A
#
# COMPACT_ATOMS: atom_id res chain seq x y z
N MET A 1 -26.59 -7.11 -0.38
CA MET A 1 -26.09 -7.80 0.84
C MET A 1 -26.83 -7.19 2.02
N LEU A 2 -27.75 -7.94 2.60
CA LEU A 2 -28.40 -7.55 3.84
C LEU A 2 -27.35 -7.71 4.95
N VAL A 3 -26.98 -6.60 5.59
CA VAL A 3 -26.29 -6.66 6.87
C VAL A 3 -27.33 -7.18 7.85
N GLU A 4 -27.24 -8.45 8.23
CA GLU A 4 -28.05 -8.95 9.34
C GLU A 4 -27.62 -8.20 10.59
N VAL A 5 -28.46 -7.28 11.05
CA VAL A 5 -28.26 -6.59 12.32
C VAL A 5 -28.52 -7.61 13.40
N ALA A 6 -27.44 -8.19 13.93
CA ALA A 6 -27.52 -9.08 15.08
C ALA A 6 -28.27 -8.38 16.22
N PRO A 7 -29.20 -9.06 16.92
CA PRO A 7 -29.94 -8.47 18.05
C PRO A 7 -29.01 -7.89 19.11
N TRP A 8 -29.45 -6.85 19.81
CA TRP A 8 -28.62 -6.12 20.79
C TRP A 8 -28.01 -7.01 21.90
N TYR A 9 -28.66 -8.14 22.23
CA TYR A 9 -28.19 -9.09 23.24
C TYR A 9 -27.23 -10.17 22.70
N ALA A 10 -27.11 -10.34 21.38
CA ALA A 10 -26.33 -11.42 20.78
C ALA A 10 -24.84 -11.34 21.18
N HIS A 11 -24.31 -10.13 21.32
CA HIS A 11 -22.92 -9.91 21.73
C HIS A 11 -22.68 -10.21 23.21
N ILE A 12 -23.66 -9.93 24.07
CA ILE A 12 -23.61 -10.28 25.50
C ILE A 12 -23.63 -11.80 25.63
N ALA A 13 -24.52 -12.48 24.91
CA ALA A 13 -24.61 -13.94 24.90
C ALA A 13 -23.30 -14.57 24.38
N ASN A 14 -22.74 -14.06 23.28
CA ASN A 14 -21.46 -14.56 22.76
C ASN A 14 -20.32 -14.38 23.76
N TYR A 15 -20.19 -13.20 24.39
CA TYR A 15 -19.17 -12.97 25.42
C TYR A 15 -19.32 -13.94 26.60
N LEU A 16 -20.55 -14.19 27.07
CA LEU A 16 -20.80 -15.14 28.17
C LEU A 16 -20.46 -16.59 27.81
N VAL A 17 -20.51 -16.95 26.52
CA VAL A 17 -20.25 -18.31 26.04
C VAL A 17 -18.78 -18.51 25.64
N THR A 18 -18.15 -17.56 24.97
CA THR A 18 -16.79 -17.69 24.42
C THR A 18 -15.72 -17.00 25.26
N GLY A 19 -16.10 -16.05 26.13
CA GLY A 19 -15.17 -15.20 26.87
C GLY A 19 -14.47 -14.14 26.00
N GLU A 20 -14.86 -13.99 24.74
CA GLU A 20 -14.18 -13.11 23.79
C GLU A 20 -14.80 -11.72 23.76
N VAL A 21 -13.99 -10.68 23.97
CA VAL A 21 -14.45 -9.30 23.97
C VAL A 21 -14.78 -8.85 22.54
N PRO A 22 -16.02 -8.43 22.25
CA PRO A 22 -16.38 -7.84 20.96
C PRO A 22 -15.82 -6.41 20.86
N ILE A 23 -15.29 -6.04 19.69
CA ILE A 23 -14.84 -4.67 19.39
C ILE A 23 -15.60 -4.10 18.19
N LEU A 24 -15.95 -2.82 18.25
CA LEU A 24 -16.57 -2.10 17.13
C LEU A 24 -15.48 -1.57 16.21
N CYS A 25 -15.39 -2.13 15.00
CA CYS A 25 -14.48 -1.66 13.95
C CYS A 25 -15.28 -1.34 12.70
N ASP A 26 -15.06 -0.19 12.07
CA ASP A 26 -15.82 0.24 10.88
C ASP A 26 -17.34 0.09 11.05
N GLN A 27 -17.86 0.45 12.24
CA GLN A 27 -19.28 0.34 12.61
C GLN A 27 -19.85 -1.09 12.63
N ILE A 28 -18.99 -2.12 12.54
CA ILE A 28 -19.35 -3.54 12.61
C ILE A 28 -18.63 -4.20 13.77
N ILE A 29 -19.35 -5.04 14.50
CA ILE A 29 -18.81 -5.77 15.64
C ILE A 29 -17.98 -6.96 15.14
N ARG A 30 -16.74 -7.05 15.62
CA ARG A 30 -15.77 -8.08 15.26
C ARG A 30 -15.13 -8.67 16.52
N LYS A 31 -14.55 -9.86 16.39
CA LYS A 31 -13.80 -10.51 17.46
C LYS A 31 -12.49 -9.76 17.72
N CYS A 32 -12.25 -9.38 18.97
CA CYS A 32 -10.96 -8.83 19.38
C CYS A 32 -9.90 -9.93 19.42
N VAL A 33 -8.71 -9.66 18.89
CA VAL A 33 -7.60 -10.61 18.85
C VAL A 33 -6.55 -10.26 19.93
N PRO A 34 -6.13 -11.21 20.78
CA PRO A 34 -5.05 -10.99 21.75
C PRO A 34 -3.70 -10.78 21.04
N GLU A 35 -2.82 -9.99 21.66
CA GLU A 35 -1.54 -9.56 21.05
C GLU A 35 -0.67 -10.73 20.56
N GLU A 36 -0.70 -11.86 21.27
CA GLU A 36 0.04 -13.08 20.94
C GLU A 36 -0.33 -13.67 19.56
N GLU A 37 -1.59 -13.52 19.13
CA GLU A 37 -2.09 -14.07 17.87
C GLU A 37 -2.01 -13.07 16.70
N GLN A 38 -1.91 -11.75 17.00
CA GLN A 38 -1.98 -10.70 15.99
C GLN A 38 -0.91 -10.85 14.90
N GLN A 39 0.33 -11.16 15.30
CA GLN A 39 1.42 -11.33 14.34
C GLN A 39 1.19 -12.52 13.40
N GLY A 40 0.70 -13.65 13.93
CA GLY A 40 0.39 -14.84 13.13
C GLY A 40 -0.75 -14.62 12.14
N ILE A 41 -1.80 -13.91 12.57
CA ILE A 41 -2.91 -13.53 11.68
C ILE A 41 -2.40 -12.59 10.58
N LEU A 42 -1.60 -11.58 10.94
CA LEU A 42 -1.04 -10.64 9.97
C LEU A 42 -0.13 -11.34 8.95
N SER A 43 0.77 -12.22 9.39
CA SER A 43 1.66 -12.97 8.50
C SER A 43 0.85 -13.84 7.53
N HIS A 44 -0.13 -14.58 8.04
CA HIS A 44 -0.99 -15.42 7.22
C HIS A 44 -1.79 -14.61 6.18
N CYS A 45 -2.38 -13.48 6.57
CA CYS A 45 -3.11 -12.61 5.66
C CYS A 45 -2.18 -11.94 4.62
N HIS A 46 -0.90 -11.76 4.93
CA HIS A 46 0.11 -11.12 4.10
C HIS A 46 0.75 -12.05 3.07
N GLU A 47 0.98 -13.32 3.41
CA GLU A 47 1.66 -14.30 2.55
C GLU A 47 0.98 -14.50 1.18
N ASN A 48 -0.34 -14.27 1.11
CA ASN A 48 -1.17 -14.55 -0.06
C ASN A 48 -1.26 -13.39 -1.09
N ALA A 49 -0.12 -12.83 -1.52
CA ALA A 49 0.12 -12.04 -2.75
C ALA A 49 0.67 -10.62 -2.56
N CYS A 50 1.86 -10.39 -3.13
CA CYS A 50 2.42 -9.06 -3.36
C CYS A 50 1.57 -8.30 -4.40
N GLY A 51 0.81 -7.31 -3.93
CA GLY A 51 -0.09 -6.53 -4.78
C GLY A 51 0.08 -5.02 -4.63
N GLY A 52 1.20 -4.47 -5.08
CA GLY A 52 1.41 -3.03 -5.29
C GLY A 52 1.13 -2.13 -4.09
N HIS A 53 0.75 -0.87 -4.35
CA HIS A 53 0.53 0.22 -3.38
C HIS A 53 -0.39 -0.13 -2.19
N PHE A 54 -1.18 -1.19 -2.28
CA PHE A 54 -2.23 -1.54 -1.34
C PHE A 54 -1.90 -2.76 -0.46
N ALA A 55 -0.62 -3.14 -0.32
CA ALA A 55 -0.24 -4.34 0.45
C ALA A 55 -0.81 -4.31 1.89
N SER A 56 -0.59 -3.23 2.64
CA SER A 56 -1.09 -3.09 4.02
C SER A 56 -2.62 -3.02 4.07
N GLN A 57 -3.26 -2.25 3.20
CA GLN A 57 -4.71 -2.14 3.15
C GLN A 57 -5.39 -3.48 2.80
N LYS A 58 -4.80 -4.24 1.88
CA LYS A 58 -5.28 -5.59 1.52
C LYS A 58 -5.14 -6.54 2.70
N THR A 59 -4.03 -6.52 3.41
CA THR A 59 -3.84 -7.32 4.63
C THR A 59 -4.90 -6.95 5.68
N THR A 60 -5.07 -5.67 6.00
CA THR A 60 -6.08 -5.21 6.96
C THR A 60 -7.49 -5.62 6.55
N MET A 61 -7.83 -5.47 5.26
CA MET A 61 -9.15 -5.83 4.76
C MET A 61 -9.42 -7.34 4.84
N ARG A 62 -8.41 -8.18 4.64
CA ARG A 62 -8.53 -9.62 4.87
C ARG A 62 -8.79 -9.95 6.34
N VAL A 63 -8.07 -9.33 7.26
CA VAL A 63 -8.31 -9.49 8.71
C VAL A 63 -9.74 -9.10 9.07
N LEU A 64 -10.22 -7.96 8.56
CA LEU A 64 -11.58 -7.48 8.79
C LEU A 64 -12.64 -8.39 8.15
N GLN A 65 -12.36 -8.98 6.98
CA GLN A 65 -13.21 -9.96 6.30
C GLN A 65 -13.27 -11.29 7.05
N SER A 66 -12.19 -11.67 7.72
CA SER A 66 -12.15 -12.83 8.62
C SER A 66 -12.84 -12.60 9.96
N GLY A 67 -13.41 -11.41 10.20
CA GLY A 67 -14.15 -11.08 11.41
C GLY A 67 -13.27 -10.71 12.62
N PHE A 68 -11.99 -10.45 12.39
CA PHE A 68 -11.04 -10.06 13.42
C PHE A 68 -10.80 -8.55 13.41
N CYS A 69 -10.55 -7.97 14.58
CA CYS A 69 -10.07 -6.60 14.70
C CYS A 69 -9.32 -6.36 16.01
N TRP A 70 -8.47 -5.34 16.04
CA TRP A 70 -7.87 -4.79 17.26
C TRP A 70 -7.50 -3.31 17.02
N PRO A 71 -7.32 -2.50 18.08
CA PRO A 71 -7.18 -1.04 17.95
C PRO A 71 -6.02 -0.58 17.04
N SER A 72 -4.91 -1.31 17.02
CA SER A 72 -3.70 -0.98 16.25
C SER A 72 -3.62 -1.67 14.88
N LEU A 73 -4.65 -2.41 14.44
CA LEU A 73 -4.64 -3.24 13.22
C LEU A 73 -4.04 -2.55 11.99
N PHE A 74 -4.45 -1.32 11.69
CA PHE A 74 -3.94 -0.57 10.54
C PHE A 74 -2.45 -0.23 10.69
N LYS A 75 -2.01 0.14 11.89
CA LYS A 75 -0.62 0.49 12.20
C LYS A 75 0.27 -0.76 12.12
N ASP A 76 -0.20 -1.88 12.64
CA ASP A 76 0.55 -3.13 12.70
C ASP A 76 0.68 -3.75 11.30
N ALA A 77 -0.41 -3.79 10.55
CA ALA A 77 -0.40 -4.22 9.15
C ALA A 77 0.53 -3.36 8.29
N HIS A 78 0.53 -2.03 8.49
CA HIS A 78 1.44 -1.12 7.79
C HIS A 78 2.90 -1.36 8.19
N THR A 79 3.19 -1.53 9.49
CA THR A 79 4.55 -1.76 9.99
C THR A 79 5.12 -3.07 9.47
N MET A 80 4.36 -4.16 9.53
CA MET A 80 4.76 -5.46 8.99
C MET A 80 4.99 -5.40 7.47
N CYS A 81 4.08 -4.79 6.71
CA CYS A 81 4.24 -4.65 5.26
C CYS A 81 5.46 -3.81 4.90
N LYS A 82 5.77 -2.76 5.70
CA LYS A 82 6.95 -1.94 5.52
C LYS A 82 8.23 -2.71 5.79
N SER A 83 8.25 -3.67 6.73
CA SER A 83 9.42 -4.52 7.01
C SER A 83 9.59 -5.71 6.06
N CYS A 84 8.62 -6.02 5.21
CA CYS A 84 8.69 -7.16 4.30
C CYS A 84 9.65 -6.88 3.11
N ASP A 85 10.80 -7.56 3.08
CA ASP A 85 11.83 -7.43 2.02
C ASP A 85 11.26 -7.70 0.62
N ARG A 86 10.41 -8.72 0.47
CA ARG A 86 9.75 -9.02 -0.82
C ARG A 86 8.89 -7.86 -1.30
N CYS A 87 8.12 -7.24 -0.41
CA CYS A 87 7.31 -6.07 -0.74
C CYS A 87 8.16 -4.82 -1.00
N GLN A 88 9.30 -4.65 -0.33
CA GLN A 88 10.22 -3.55 -0.57
C GLN A 88 10.88 -3.65 -1.96
N ARG A 89 11.34 -4.85 -2.35
CA ARG A 89 11.97 -5.08 -3.66
C ARG A 89 11.00 -4.96 -4.83
N LEU A 90 9.77 -5.44 -4.66
CA LEU A 90 8.73 -5.42 -5.69
C LEU A 90 7.89 -4.13 -5.69
N GLY A 91 8.07 -3.27 -4.68
CA GLY A 91 7.32 -2.02 -4.56
C GLY A 91 7.62 -1.07 -5.72
N LYS A 92 6.63 -0.27 -6.13
CA LYS A 92 6.87 0.79 -7.11
C LYS A 92 7.81 1.84 -6.51
N LEU A 93 8.77 2.29 -7.32
CA LEU A 93 9.59 3.46 -6.99
C LEU A 93 8.67 4.66 -6.81
N THR A 94 8.71 5.26 -5.62
CA THR A 94 7.95 6.47 -5.33
C THR A 94 8.80 7.70 -5.61
N ARG A 95 8.20 8.89 -5.67
CA ARG A 95 8.93 10.17 -5.81
C ARG A 95 10.06 10.34 -4.78
N ARG A 96 9.94 9.71 -3.60
CA ARG A 96 10.99 9.72 -2.56
C ARG A 96 12.26 8.96 -2.97
N ASN A 97 12.13 8.02 -3.90
CA ASN A 97 13.24 7.23 -4.42
C ASN A 97 13.84 7.86 -5.69
N MET A 98 13.30 8.98 -6.18
CA MET A 98 13.89 9.69 -7.30
C MET A 98 15.20 10.33 -6.85
N MET A 99 16.26 10.10 -7.62
CA MET A 99 17.51 10.83 -7.44
C MET A 99 17.27 12.33 -7.71
N PRO A 100 17.89 13.23 -6.93
CA PRO A 100 17.82 14.67 -7.20
C PRO A 100 18.39 14.95 -8.59
N LEU A 101 17.62 15.68 -9.40
CA LEU A 101 18.08 16.11 -10.71
C LEU A 101 18.99 17.32 -10.54
N ASN A 102 20.26 17.19 -10.92
CA ASN A 102 21.18 18.32 -10.99
C ASN A 102 21.02 18.99 -12.35
N PRO A 103 20.58 20.26 -12.42
CA PRO A 103 20.49 20.97 -13.69
C PRO A 103 21.90 21.18 -14.25
N ILE A 104 22.06 20.94 -15.55
CA ILE A 104 23.31 21.22 -16.24
C ILE A 104 23.42 22.74 -16.41
N LEU A 105 24.46 23.34 -15.83
CA LEU A 105 24.73 24.77 -15.98
C LEU A 105 25.33 25.02 -17.37
N ILE A 106 24.59 25.74 -18.22
CA ILE A 106 25.09 26.20 -19.52
C ILE A 106 25.87 27.49 -19.25
N VAL A 107 27.20 27.40 -19.29
CA VAL A 107 28.11 28.53 -19.07
C VAL A 107 28.28 29.34 -20.37
N ASP A 108 28.26 28.66 -21.52
CA ASP A 108 28.41 29.27 -22.85
C ASP A 108 27.59 28.51 -23.90
N LEU A 109 27.20 29.22 -24.97
CA LEU A 109 26.58 28.63 -26.16
C LEU A 109 27.49 27.53 -26.73
N PHE A 110 26.93 26.34 -26.99
CA PHE A 110 27.60 25.12 -27.49
C PHE A 110 28.46 24.31 -26.50
N TYR A 111 28.47 24.61 -25.19
CA TYR A 111 29.27 23.83 -24.22
C TYR A 111 28.71 22.43 -23.91
N VAL A 112 27.39 22.24 -24.02
CA VAL A 112 26.70 20.96 -23.78
C VAL A 112 25.65 20.72 -24.86
N TRP A 113 25.57 19.48 -25.34
CA TRP A 113 24.70 19.01 -26.41
C TRP A 113 24.00 17.73 -25.93
N GLY A 114 22.67 17.74 -25.96
CA GLY A 114 21.84 16.58 -25.63
C GLY A 114 21.40 15.87 -26.92
N ILE A 115 21.54 14.55 -26.95
CA ILE A 115 21.07 13.71 -28.05
C ILE A 115 19.97 12.81 -27.49
N ASP A 116 18.80 12.83 -28.13
CA ASP A 116 17.69 11.94 -27.79
C ASP A 116 17.25 11.18 -29.05
N PHE A 117 16.94 9.90 -28.88
CA PHE A 117 16.50 9.01 -29.96
C PHE A 117 15.03 8.66 -29.72
N MET A 118 14.14 9.29 -30.48
CA MET A 118 12.72 8.93 -30.50
C MET A 118 12.50 7.92 -31.64
N ASP A 119 11.90 6.77 -31.29
CA ASP A 119 11.74 5.59 -32.15
C ASP A 119 11.03 5.87 -33.50
N HIS A 120 11.21 4.91 -34.41
CA HIS A 120 10.97 4.81 -35.85
C HIS A 120 9.64 5.37 -36.40
N SER A 121 9.38 6.69 -36.28
CA SER A 121 8.41 7.39 -37.15
C SER A 121 8.58 8.91 -37.28
N LEU A 122 9.53 9.55 -36.58
CA LEU A 122 9.72 11.01 -36.64
C LEU A 122 11.20 11.46 -36.78
N CYS A 123 12.09 10.58 -37.24
CA CYS A 123 13.46 10.96 -37.59
C CYS A 123 13.48 11.77 -38.90
N LEU A 124 13.46 13.11 -38.80
CA LEU A 124 14.42 14.01 -39.48
C LEU A 124 14.05 15.51 -39.47
N LEU A 125 12.89 15.94 -38.94
CA LEU A 125 12.47 17.35 -39.13
C LEU A 125 12.54 18.29 -37.91
N ALA A 126 12.91 17.84 -36.70
CA ALA A 126 12.65 18.66 -35.50
C ALA A 126 13.84 19.30 -34.78
N THR A 127 15.09 19.19 -35.24
CA THR A 127 16.23 19.81 -34.52
C THR A 127 17.17 20.69 -35.37
N LEU A 128 16.74 21.11 -36.56
CA LEU A 128 17.44 22.18 -37.32
C LEU A 128 16.57 23.40 -37.66
N THR A 129 15.33 23.50 -37.16
CA THR A 129 14.41 24.58 -37.56
C THR A 129 13.84 25.42 -36.41
N SER A 130 14.49 25.48 -35.26
CA SER A 130 14.09 26.41 -34.19
C SER A 130 15.24 27.24 -33.61
N TRP A 131 16.37 27.33 -34.30
CA TRP A 131 17.49 28.21 -33.93
C TRP A 131 18.16 28.92 -35.12
N TRP A 132 17.47 29.09 -36.25
CA TRP A 132 17.78 30.15 -37.22
C TRP A 132 16.46 30.72 -37.74
N GLU A 133 16.28 32.02 -37.45
CA GLU A 133 15.11 32.91 -37.58
C GLU A 133 14.01 32.82 -36.51
#